data_AF-A0A2U1MPR6-F1
#
_entry.id   AF-A0A2U1MPR6-F1
#
_cell.length_a   1.000
_cell.length_b   1.000
_cell.length_c   1.000
_cell.angle_alpha   90.00
_cell.angle_beta   90.00
_cell.angle_gamma   90.00
#
_symmetry.space_group_name_H-M   'P 1'
#
loop_
_entity.id
_entity.type
_entity.pdbx_description
1 polymer ?
#
loop_
_entity_poly.entity_id
_entity_poly.type
_entity_poly.pdbx_seq_one_letter_code
_entity_poly.pdbx_strand_id
1 'polypeptide(L)' 'MIAPYVGTEEWITSLDLPIERVWDPWYIGIQIAGYQMTYAKNGYSLTYATVKAKIITLKSQAISIDTYYSDHFETLAS' A
#
# COMPACT_ATOMS: atom_id res chain seq x y z
N MET A 1 1.27 7.05 9.02
CA MET A 1 0.44 5.83 9.15
C MET A 1 -0.26 5.91 10.50
N ILE A 2 -1.59 5.84 10.53
CA ILE A 2 -2.40 6.01 11.75
C ILE A 2 -2.78 4.68 12.43
N ALA A 3 -2.56 3.54 11.77
CA ALA A 3 -2.71 2.22 12.39
C ALA A 3 -1.62 1.26 11.87
N PRO A 4 -0.68 0.79 12.71
CA PRO A 4 0.29 -0.23 12.32
C PRO A 4 -0.37 -1.61 12.29
N TYR A 5 0.06 -2.46 11.34
CA TYR A 5 -0.48 -3.83 11.21
C TYR A 5 -0.28 -4.67 12.48
N VAL A 6 0.82 -4.42 13.20
CA VAL A 6 1.19 -5.08 14.46
C VAL A 6 0.07 -4.96 15.50
N GLY A 7 -0.54 -3.78 15.66
CA GLY A 7 -1.63 -3.60 16.61
C GLY A 7 -2.89 -4.39 16.25
N THR A 8 -3.11 -4.63 14.95
CA THR A 8 -4.21 -5.50 14.50
C THR A 8 -3.90 -6.96 14.80
N GLU A 9 -2.65 -7.40 14.61
CA GLU A 9 -2.23 -8.76 14.95
C GLU A 9 -2.31 -9.04 16.46
N GLU A 10 -1.85 -8.10 17.29
CA GLU A 10 -1.92 -8.19 18.74
C GLU A 10 -3.39 -8.28 19.22
N TRP A 11 -4.25 -7.43 18.67
CA TRP A 11 -5.69 -7.47 18.99
C TRP A 11 -6.32 -8.81 18.61
N ILE A 12 -6.08 -9.33 17.40
CA ILE A 12 -6.62 -10.62 16.96
C ILE A 12 -6.10 -11.76 17.84
N THR A 13 -4.82 -11.72 18.20
CA THR A 13 -4.19 -12.71 19.09
C THR A 13 -4.85 -12.69 20.47
N SER A 14 -5.21 -11.51 20.99
CA SER A 14 -5.89 -11.37 22.29
C SER A 14 -7.29 -11.99 22.34
N LEU A 15 -7.92 -12.25 21.19
CA LEU A 15 -9.24 -12.89 21.12
C LEU A 15 -9.19 -14.40 21.40
N ASP A 16 -8.00 -15.01 21.33
CA ASP A 16 -7.77 -16.45 21.58
C ASP A 16 -8.78 -17.35 20.86
N LEU A 17 -8.95 -17.09 19.56
CA LEU A 17 -9.87 -17.84 18.71
C LEU A 17 -9.15 -19.05 18.08
N PRO A 18 -9.85 -20.20 17.93
CA PRO A 18 -9.26 -21.33 17.24
C PRO A 18 -9.08 -21.02 15.75
N ILE A 19 -7.98 -21.52 15.21
CA ILE A 19 -7.61 -21.38 13.81
C ILE A 19 -8.44 -22.39 13.00
N GLU A 20 -9.26 -21.88 12.09
CA GLU A 20 -10.02 -22.69 11.13
C GLU A 20 -9.21 -22.91 9.84
N ARG A 21 -8.58 -21.85 9.35
CA ARG A 21 -7.66 -21.91 8.21
C ARG A 21 -6.33 -21.30 8.60
N VAL A 22 -5.27 -22.08 8.41
CA VAL A 22 -3.89 -21.66 8.65
C VAL A 22 -3.47 -20.53 7.69
N TRP A 23 -2.28 -19.98 7.91
CA TRP A 23 -1.73 -18.90 7.11
C TRP A 23 -1.46 -19.34 5.67
N ASP A 24 -2.34 -18.94 4.75
CA ASP A 24 -2.32 -19.39 3.35
C ASP A 24 -2.31 -18.21 2.37
N PRO A 25 -1.63 -18.35 1.21
CA PRO A 25 -1.66 -17.33 0.17
C PRO A 25 -3.04 -17.22 -0.48
N TRP A 26 -3.45 -16.00 -0.83
CA TRP A 26 -4.60 -15.75 -1.69
C TRP A 26 -4.16 -15.10 -3.00
N TYR A 27 -4.87 -15.41 -4.08
CA TYR A 27 -4.43 -15.16 -5.45
C TYR A 27 -5.40 -14.23 -6.19
N ILE A 28 -4.84 -13.34 -7.01
CA ILE A 28 -5.57 -12.63 -8.07
C ILE A 28 -4.97 -13.10 -9.40
N GLY A 29 -5.73 -13.92 -10.13
CA GLY A 29 -5.22 -14.62 -11.31
C GLY A 29 -4.09 -15.60 -10.93
N ILE A 30 -2.91 -15.41 -11.52
CA ILE A 30 -1.72 -16.28 -11.34
C ILE A 30 -0.72 -15.69 -10.34
N GLN A 31 -1.06 -14.58 -9.67
CA GLN A 31 -0.15 -13.88 -8.74
C GLN A 31 -0.68 -13.95 -7.31
N ILE A 32 0.24 -14.10 -6.34
CA ILE A 32 -0.07 -14.02 -4.92
C ILE A 32 -0.40 -12.56 -4.59
N ALA A 33 -1.68 -12.31 -4.28
CA ALA A 33 -2.17 -11.00 -3.87
C ALA A 33 -1.85 -10.69 -2.40
N GLY A 34 -1.68 -11.73 -1.58
CA GLY A 34 -1.22 -11.62 -0.21
C GLY A 34 -1.43 -12.92 0.55
N TYR A 35 -1.57 -12.84 1.88
CA TYR A 35 -1.82 -13.99 2.74
C TYR A 35 -3.05 -13.76 3.60
N GLN A 36 -3.72 -14.84 3.98
CA GLN A 36 -4.90 -14.81 4.82
C GLN A 36 -4.87 -15.93 5.86
N MET A 37 -5.59 -15.70 6.95
CA MET A 37 -5.78 -16.65 8.05
C MET A 37 -7.22 -16.51 8.55
N THR A 38 -7.86 -17.62 8.86
CA THR A 38 -9.27 -17.63 9.30
C THR A 38 -9.36 -18.26 10.68
N TYR A 39 -10.07 -17.56 11.56
CA TYR A 39 -10.43 -18.01 12.90
C TYR A 39 -11.94 -18.24 12.96
N ALA A 40 -12.38 -19.29 13.64
CA ALA A 40 -13.81 -19.54 13.82
C ALA A 40 -14.14 -20.12 15.19
N LYS A 41 -15.24 -19.65 15.78
CA LYS A 41 -15.72 -20.14 17.09
C LYS A 41 -17.24 -19.97 17.15
N ASN A 42 -17.97 -21.05 17.41
CA ASN A 42 -19.42 -21.02 17.69
C ASN A 42 -20.25 -20.21 16.66
N GLY A 43 -19.96 -20.36 15.36
CA GLY A 43 -20.68 -19.66 14.28
C GLY A 43 -20.18 -18.24 13.98
N TYR A 44 -19.23 -17.70 14.75
CA TYR A 44 -18.46 -16.51 14.42
C TYR A 44 -17.24 -16.89 13.57
N SER A 45 -16.96 -16.13 12.51
CA SER A 45 -15.78 -16.28 11.66
C SER A 45 -15.09 -14.93 11.45
N LEU A 46 -13.77 -14.91 11.66
CA LEU A 46 -12.91 -13.75 11.48
C LEU A 46 -11.80 -14.12 10.49
N THR A 47 -11.69 -13.36 9.40
CA THR A 47 -10.60 -13.53 8.44
C THR A 47 -9.66 -12.33 8.51
N TYR A 48 -8.39 -12.62 8.78
CA TYR A 48 -7.30 -11.67 8.71
C TYR A 48 -6.58 -11.84 7.37
N ALA A 49 -6.41 -10.75 6.61
CA ALA A 49 -5.76 -10.79 5.30
C ALA A 49 -4.78 -9.63 5.12
N THR A 50 -3.65 -9.93 4.49
CA THR A 50 -2.63 -8.97 4.05
C THR A 50 -2.72 -8.79 2.54
N VAL A 51 -2.37 -7.59 2.07
CA VAL A 51 -2.31 -7.26 0.64
C VAL A 51 -0.86 -6.87 0.29
N LYS A 52 -0.28 -7.53 -0.71
CA LYS A 52 1.00 -7.12 -1.27
C LYS A 52 0.80 -5.86 -2.10
N ALA A 53 1.27 -4.72 -1.57
CA ALA A 53 1.28 -3.48 -2.32
C ALA A 53 2.41 -3.48 -3.35
N LYS A 54 2.08 -3.18 -4.61
CA LYS A 54 3.08 -2.84 -5.62
C LYS A 54 3.33 -1.34 -5.57
N ILE A 55 4.46 -0.94 -5.01
CA ILE A 55 4.92 0.45 -5.10
C ILE A 55 5.39 0.67 -6.54
N ILE A 56 4.63 1.45 -7.30
CA ILE A 56 5.05 1.90 -8.63
C ILE A 56 5.95 3.12 -8.43
N THR A 57 7.25 2.94 -8.58
CA THR A 57 8.20 4.06 -8.55
C THR A 57 8.07 4.86 -9.85
N LEU A 58 7.45 6.04 -9.77
CA LEU A 58 7.57 7.04 -10.83
C LEU A 58 8.93 7.73 -10.67
N LYS A 59 9.82 7.59 -11.65
CA LYS A 59 11.05 8.39 -11.68
C LYS A 59 10.67 9.82 -12.07
N SER A 60 11.00 10.80 -11.24
CA SER A 60 10.97 12.19 -11.67
C SER A 60 12.07 12.42 -12.70
N GLN A 61 11.72 13.05 -13.82
CA GLN A 61 12.71 13.63 -14.74
C GLN A 61 12.80 15.11 -14.42
N ALA A 62 14.01 15.64 -14.23
CA ALA A 62 14.21 17.07 -14.07
C ALA A 62 13.80 17.78 -15.37
N ILE A 63 12.84 18.71 -15.29
CA ILE A 63 12.46 19.58 -16.41
C ILE A 63 13.29 20.86 -16.26
N SER A 64 14.24 21.10 -17.17
CA SER A 64 14.90 22.39 -17.30
C SER A 64 13.98 23.35 -18.05
N ILE A 65 13.72 24.52 -17.46
CA ILE A 65 12.96 25.59 -18.09
C ILE A 65 13.98 26.68 -18.44
N ASP A 66 14.40 26.73 -19.70
CA ASP A 66 15.26 27.79 -20.19
C ASP A 66 14.39 29.02 -20.51
N THR A 67 14.67 30.13 -19.84
CA THR A 67 13.87 31.36 -19.89
C THR A 67 13.96 32.03 -21.26
N TYR A 68 12.97 31.82 -22.12
CA TYR A 68 12.86 32.44 -23.46
C TYR A 68 12.42 33.92 -23.43
N TYR A 69 12.32 34.55 -22.26
CA TYR A 69 11.70 35.86 -22.07
C TYR A 69 12.66 36.92 -21.48
N SER A 70 13.96 36.85 -21.78
CA SER A 70 14.93 37.86 -21.31
C SER A 70 15.46 38.81 -22.41
N ASP A 71 15.34 38.46 -23.69
CA ASP A 71 16.07 39.20 -24.76
C ASP A 71 15.26 40.31 -25.46
N HIS A 72 13.99 40.52 -25.11
CA HIS A 72 13.12 41.48 -25.81
C HIS A 72 12.87 42.81 -25.08
N PHE A 73 13.52 43.07 -23.95
CA PHE A 73 13.35 44.34 -23.21
C PHE A 73 14.49 45.36 -23.38
N GLU A 74 15.58 45.05 -24.09
CA GLU A 74 16.68 46.02 -24.26
C GLU A 74 16.49 47.01 -25.43
N THR A 75 15.41 46.94 -26.21
CA THR A 75 15.22 47.81 -27.40
C THR A 75 14.33 49.04 -27.18
N LEU A 76 13.88 49.34 -25.96
CA LEU A 76 13.03 50.50 -25.66
C LEU A 76 13.68 51.56 -24.75
N ALA A 77 14.99 51.46 -24.50
CA ALA A 77 15.72 52.37 -23.64
C ALA A 77 16.88 53.12 -24.34
N SER A 78 16.74 53.45 -25.63
CA SER A 78 17.67 54.35 -26.34
C SER A 78 16.96 55.48 -27.06
#